data_AF-A0A498HBM6-F1
#
_entry.id   AF-A0A498HBM6-F1
#
_cell.length_a   1.000
_cell.length_b   1.000
_cell.length_c   1.000
_cell.angle_alpha   90.00
_cell.angle_beta   90.00
_cell.angle_gamma   90.00
#
_symmetry.space_group_name_H-M   'P 1'
#
loop_
_entity.id
_entity.type
_entity.pdbx_description
1 polymer ?
#
loop_
_entity_poly.entity_id
_entity_poly.type
_entity_poly.pdbx_seq_one_letter_code
_entity_poly.pdbx_strand_id
1 'polypeptide(L)'
;MGTSYISVFNFLSPYTIPIIELITGKDTTAGTLTWVIYMLCKHPHMQENVATEVREVASLKDDSSIGELADCFNEDALNKMQYLLAALTETRRLYPAIPLVI
;
A
#
# COMPACT_ATOMS: atom_id res chain seq x y z
N MET A 1 17.01 29.79 31.36
CA MET A 1 16.13 28.61 31.29
C MET A 1 15.51 28.37 29.90
N GLY A 2 15.52 29.34 28.96
CA GLY A 2 14.95 29.16 27.60
C GLY A 2 15.88 28.50 26.56
N THR A 3 17.19 28.53 26.76
CA THR A 3 18.17 27.96 25.80
C THR A 3 18.16 26.43 25.77
N SER A 4 17.87 25.77 26.89
CA SER A 4 17.72 24.31 26.93
C SER A 4 16.57 23.83 26.04
N TYR A 5 15.37 24.44 26.13
CA TYR A 5 14.20 24.04 25.33
C TYR A 5 14.43 24.14 23.84
N ILE A 6 15.11 25.21 23.39
CA ILE A 6 15.45 25.42 21.98
C ILE A 6 16.49 24.39 21.51
N SER A 7 17.46 24.02 22.36
CA SER A 7 18.39 22.93 22.06
C SER A 7 17.71 21.56 21.99
N VAL A 8 16.76 21.23 22.89
CA VAL A 8 16.02 19.95 22.80
C VAL A 8 15.09 19.93 21.59
N PHE A 9 14.45 21.06 21.27
CA PHE A 9 13.58 21.17 20.10
C PHE A 9 14.36 21.03 18.79
N ASN A 10 15.52 21.69 18.65
CA ASN A 10 16.39 21.53 17.49
C ASN A 10 16.99 20.13 17.38
N PHE A 11 17.20 19.44 18.51
CA PHE A 11 17.65 18.05 18.52
C PHE A 11 16.56 17.06 18.09
N LEU A 12 15.30 17.29 18.47
CA LEU A 12 14.16 16.40 18.16
C LEU A 12 13.48 16.71 16.84
N SER A 13 13.54 17.96 16.36
CA SER A 13 12.97 18.42 15.08
C SER A 13 13.32 17.52 13.87
N PRO A 14 14.59 17.13 13.64
CA PRO A 14 14.93 16.29 12.48
C PRO A 14 14.39 14.86 12.56
N TYR A 15 14.05 14.36 13.75
CA TYR A 15 13.52 13.00 13.94
C TYR A 15 12.00 12.96 14.03
N THR A 16 11.36 14.08 14.38
CA THR A 16 9.91 14.11 14.59
C THR A 16 9.15 13.92 13.28
N ILE A 17 9.59 14.57 12.19
CA ILE A 17 8.98 14.44 10.85
C ILE A 17 8.98 12.99 10.32
N PRO A 18 10.10 12.27 10.27
CA PRO A 18 10.08 10.88 9.78
C PRO A 18 9.28 9.95 10.70
N ILE A 19 9.24 10.22 12.01
CA ILE A 19 8.44 9.43 12.96
C ILE A 19 6.93 9.62 12.70
N ILE A 20 6.45 10.85 12.47
CA ILE A 20 5.04 11.08 12.16
C ILE A 20 4.65 10.51 10.79
N GLU A 21 5.54 10.55 9.80
CA GLU A 21 5.31 9.95 8.48
C GLU A 21 5.20 8.43 8.57
N LEU A 22 6.10 7.79 9.34
CA LEU A 22 6.05 6.35 9.57
C LEU A 22 4.73 5.94 10.25
N ILE A 23 4.30 6.67 11.27
CA ILE A 23 3.05 6.37 11.99
C ILE A 23 1.84 6.59 11.07
N THR A 24 1.78 7.73 10.39
CA THR A 24 0.67 8.10 9.50
C THR A 24 0.56 7.15 8.31
N GLY A 25 1.69 6.82 7.68
CA GLY A 25 1.76 5.89 6.56
C GLY A 25 1.39 4.46 6.96
N LYS A 26 1.83 4.01 8.15
CA LYS A 26 1.50 2.68 8.67
C LYS A 26 0.01 2.49 8.86
N ASP A 27 -0.65 3.39 9.59
CA ASP A 27 -2.04 3.19 9.98
C ASP A 27 -3.01 3.34 8.79
N THR A 28 -2.73 4.29 7.88
CA THR A 28 -3.54 4.50 6.66
C THR A 28 -3.34 3.38 5.63
N THR A 29 -2.12 2.89 5.45
CA THR A 29 -1.82 1.78 4.52
C THR A 29 -2.38 0.47 5.03
N ALA A 30 -2.22 0.16 6.33
CA ALA A 30 -2.77 -1.05 6.94
C ALA A 30 -4.30 -1.09 6.83
N GLY A 31 -4.98 0.04 7.08
CA GLY A 31 -6.43 0.15 6.90
C GLY A 31 -6.86 -0.09 5.46
N THR A 32 -6.19 0.55 4.50
CA THR A 32 -6.48 0.37 3.07
C THR A 32 -6.28 -1.07 2.63
N LEU A 33 -5.16 -1.69 3.01
CA LEU A 33 -4.85 -3.08 2.64
C LEU A 33 -5.87 -4.08 3.22
N THR A 34 -6.30 -3.85 4.46
CA THR A 34 -7.33 -4.68 5.10
C THR A 34 -8.63 -4.67 4.31
N TRP A 35 -9.09 -3.49 3.88
CA TRP A 35 -10.30 -3.36 3.06
C TRP A 35 -10.17 -3.97 1.68
N VAL A 36 -9.00 -3.84 1.05
CA VAL A 36 -8.73 -4.44 -0.26
C VAL A 36 -8.78 -5.96 -0.17
N ILE A 37 -8.09 -6.55 0.81
CA ILE A 37 -8.13 -8.00 1.03
C ILE A 37 -9.57 -8.46 1.33
N TYR A 38 -10.29 -7.73 2.17
CA TYR A 38 -11.69 -8.03 2.48
C TYR A 38 -12.57 -8.01 1.22
N MET A 39 -12.43 -7.00 0.35
CA MET A 39 -13.18 -6.89 -0.91
C MET A 39 -12.82 -8.01 -1.89
N LEU A 40 -11.54 -8.40 -1.98
CA LEU A 40 -11.11 -9.52 -2.80
C LEU A 40 -11.72 -10.84 -2.31
N CYS A 41 -11.72 -11.09 -1.00
CA CYS A 41 -12.35 -12.28 -0.42
C CYS A 41 -13.87 -12.31 -0.64
N LYS A 42 -14.52 -11.14 -0.64
CA LYS A 42 -15.97 -11.03 -0.87
C LYS A 42 -16.36 -11.18 -2.35
N HIS A 43 -15.45 -10.86 -3.26
CA HIS A 43 -15.67 -10.88 -4.70
C HIS A 43 -14.67 -11.83 -5.38
N PRO A 44 -14.93 -13.16 -5.37
CA PRO A 44 -13.99 -14.15 -5.91
C PRO A 44 -13.67 -13.94 -7.40
N HIS A 45 -14.61 -13.43 -8.20
CA HIS A 45 -14.37 -13.04 -9.59
C HIS A 45 -13.31 -11.93 -9.71
N MET A 46 -13.31 -10.95 -8.80
CA MET A 46 -12.28 -9.91 -8.81
C MET A 46 -10.93 -10.47 -8.38
N GLN A 47 -10.92 -11.36 -7.39
CA GLN A 47 -9.71 -12.04 -6.96
C GLN A 47 -9.08 -12.87 -8.08
N GLU A 48 -9.88 -13.61 -8.85
CA GLU A 48 -9.41 -14.41 -9.98
C GLU A 48 -8.80 -13.52 -11.07
N ASN A 49 -9.46 -12.42 -11.43
CA ASN A 49 -8.95 -11.47 -12.43
C ASN A 49 -7.62 -10.84 -11.98
N VAL A 50 -7.51 -10.42 -10.72
CA VAL A 50 -6.26 -9.89 -10.16
C VAL A 50 -5.16 -10.95 -10.17
N ALA A 51 -5.47 -12.19 -9.78
CA ALA A 51 -4.49 -13.28 -9.76
C ALA A 51 -4.00 -13.63 -11.18
N THR A 52 -4.89 -13.60 -12.18
CA THR A 52 -4.54 -13.77 -13.59
C THR A 52 -3.62 -12.65 -14.07
N GLU A 53 -3.97 -11.39 -13.82
CA GLU A 53 -3.14 -10.24 -14.19
C GLU A 53 -1.74 -10.31 -13.56
N VAL A 54 -1.65 -10.67 -12.27
CA VAL A 54 -0.36 -10.82 -11.58
C VAL A 54 0.47 -11.95 -12.21
N ARG A 55 -0.15 -13.09 -12.55
CA ARG A 55 0.54 -14.21 -13.22
C ARG A 55 1.03 -13.83 -14.61
N GLU A 56 0.21 -13.12 -15.39
CA GLU A 56 0.56 -12.65 -16.72
C GLU A 56 1.75 -11.68 -16.68
N VAL A 57 1.70 -10.71 -15.78
CA VAL A 57 2.77 -9.70 -15.64
C VAL A 57 4.07 -10.32 -15.14
N ALA A 58 4.00 -11.20 -14.14
CA ALA A 58 5.18 -11.83 -13.56
C ALA A 58 5.66 -13.05 -14.36
N SER A 59 5.00 -13.40 -15.48
CA SER A 59 5.35 -14.55 -16.34
C SER A 59 5.61 -15.84 -15.54
N LEU A 60 4.90 -16.01 -14.43
CA LEU A 60 5.17 -17.06 -13.45
C LEU A 60 4.74 -18.40 -14.03
N LYS A 61 5.60 -19.41 -13.85
CA LYS A 61 5.19 -20.81 -14.02
C LYS A 61 4.61 -21.29 -12.68
N ASP A 62 3.78 -22.33 -12.69
CA ASP A 62 3.13 -22.87 -11.49
C ASP A 62 4.12 -23.23 -10.34
N ASP A 63 5.41 -23.42 -10.65
CA ASP A 63 6.48 -23.75 -9.69
C ASP A 63 7.42 -22.57 -9.34
N SER A 64 7.09 -21.33 -9.71
CA SER A 64 7.93 -20.17 -9.42
C SER A 64 8.04 -19.90 -7.90
N SER A 65 9.26 -19.69 -7.42
CA SER A 65 9.51 -19.43 -5.99
C SER A 65 9.07 -18.03 -5.58
N ILE A 66 8.82 -17.81 -4.28
CA ILE A 66 8.46 -16.48 -3.74
C ILE A 66 9.52 -15.41 -4.07
N GLY A 67 10.78 -15.81 -4.23
CA GLY A 67 11.89 -14.92 -4.58
C GLY A 67 11.82 -14.47 -6.04
N GLU A 68 11.51 -15.37 -6.97
CA GLU A 68 11.32 -15.03 -8.39
C GLU A 68 10.11 -14.13 -8.61
N LEU A 69 9.06 -14.31 -7.80
CA LEU A 69 7.91 -13.42 -7.78
C LEU A 69 8.32 -12.00 -7.34
N ALA A 70 9.12 -11.88 -6.28
CA ALA A 70 9.60 -10.59 -5.78
C ALA A 70 10.46 -9.85 -6.83
N ASP A 71 11.34 -10.58 -7.52
CA ASP A 71 12.20 -10.03 -8.58
C ASP A 71 11.42 -9.59 -9.82
N CYS A 72 10.23 -10.16 -10.06
CA CYS A 72 9.34 -9.75 -11.15
C CYS A 72 8.55 -8.46 -10.87
N PHE A 73 8.43 -8.03 -9.61
CA PHE A 73 7.79 -6.77 -9.27
C PHE A 73 8.71 -5.57 -9.55
N ASN A 74 8.94 -5.29 -10.85
CA ASN A 74 9.62 -4.09 -11.31
C ASN A 74 8.61 -2.95 -11.59
N GLU A 75 9.08 -1.72 -11.73
CA GLU A 75 8.22 -0.55 -12.01
C GLU A 75 7.39 -0.74 -13.29
N ASP A 76 7.97 -1.35 -14.32
CA ASP A 76 7.27 -1.71 -15.57
C ASP A 76 6.17 -2.77 -15.37
N ALA A 77 6.40 -3.71 -14.44
CA ALA A 77 5.42 -4.73 -14.08
C ALA A 77 4.25 -4.10 -13.31
N LEU A 78 4.55 -3.23 -12.34
CA LEU A 78 3.54 -2.49 -11.59
C LEU A 78 2.66 -1.62 -12.50
N ASN A 79 3.25 -0.99 -13.52
CA ASN A 79 2.49 -0.21 -14.51
C ASN A 79 1.53 -1.06 -15.36
N LYS A 80 1.80 -2.36 -15.53
CA LYS A 80 0.93 -3.30 -16.26
C LYS A 80 -0.21 -3.88 -15.41
N MET A 81 -0.14 -3.76 -14.08
CA MET A 81 -1.19 -4.24 -13.16
C MET A 81 -2.35 -3.23 -13.03
N GLN A 82 -2.97 -2.89 -14.15
CA GLN A 82 -4.00 -1.85 -14.19
C GLN A 82 -5.30 -2.27 -13.52
N TYR A 83 -5.65 -3.55 -13.55
CA TYR A 83 -6.85 -4.08 -12.90
C TYR A 83 -6.70 -4.12 -11.39
N LEU A 84 -5.52 -4.51 -10.87
CA LEU A 84 -5.20 -4.39 -9.45
C LEU A 84 -5.30 -2.93 -8.98
N LEU A 85 -4.74 -1.98 -9.74
CA LEU A 85 -4.83 -0.56 -9.41
C LEU A 85 -6.27 -0.05 -9.46
N ALA A 86 -7.07 -0.50 -10.44
CA ALA A 86 -8.49 -0.17 -10.53
C ALA A 86 -9.28 -0.72 -9.32
N ALA A 87 -9.04 -1.97 -8.93
CA ALA A 87 -9.67 -2.58 -7.75
C ALA A 87 -9.29 -1.87 -6.45
N LEU A 88 -8.02 -1.47 -6.31
CA LEU A 88 -7.55 -0.66 -5.19
C LEU A 88 -8.22 0.71 -5.16
N THR A 89 -8.31 1.37 -6.32
CA THR A 89 -8.94 2.70 -6.45
C THR A 89 -10.42 2.64 -6.13
N GLU A 90 -11.15 1.64 -6.62
CA GLU A 90 -12.57 1.43 -6.28
C GLU A 90 -12.76 1.10 -4.79
N THR A 91 -11.85 0.33 -4.18
CA THR A 91 -11.90 0.06 -2.74
C THR A 91 -11.73 1.35 -1.94
N ARG A 92 -10.77 2.21 -2.31
CA ARG A 92 -10.59 3.52 -1.68
C ARG A 92 -11.74 4.49 -1.95
N ARG A 93 -12.43 4.37 -3.08
CA ARG A 93 -13.64 5.15 -3.39
C ARG A 93 -14.81 4.74 -2.49
N LEU A 94 -14.98 3.44 -2.24
CA LEU A 94 -16.02 2.89 -1.37
C LEU A 94 -15.72 3.09 0.12
N TYR A 95 -14.44 2.98 0.51
CA TYR A 95 -13.96 3.12 1.88
C TYR A 95 -12.81 4.13 1.93
N PRO A 96 -13.09 5.43 1.82
CA PRO A 96 -12.06 6.44 1.94
C PRO A 96 -11.50 6.42 3.37
N ALA A 97 -10.17 6.33 3.49
CA ALA A 97 -9.48 6.33 4.78
C ALA A 97 -9.72 7.59 5.63
N ILE A 98 -10.19 8.66 4.98
CA ILE A 98 -10.62 9.89 5.62
C ILE A 98 -12.08 10.11 5.22
N PRO A 99 -13.04 10.11 6.17
CA PRO A 99 -14.41 10.48 5.85
C PRO A 99 -14.43 11.93 5.37
N LEU A 100 -15.04 12.18 4.20
CA LEU A 100 -15.31 13.53 3.73
C LEU A 100 -16.29 14.17 4.70
N VAL A 101 -15.78 15.01 5.60
CA VAL A 101 -16.62 15.91 6.39
C VAL A 101 -17.08 16.99 5.40
N ILE A 102 -18.32 16.87 4.93
CA ILE A 102 -19.07 17.95 4.28
C ILE A 102 -19.59 18.92 5.33
#